data_AF-A0A6V7WWN2-F1
#
_entry.id   AF-A0A6V7WWN2-F1
#
_cell.length_a   1.000
_cell.length_b   1.000
_cell.length_c   1.000
_cell.angle_alpha   90.00
_cell.angle_beta   90.00
_cell.angle_gamma   90.00
#
_symmetry.space_group_name_H-M   'P 1'
#
loop_
_entity.id
_entity.type
_entity.pdbx_description
1 polymer ?
#
loop_
_entity_poly.entity_id
_entity_poly.type
_entity_poly.pdbx_seq_one_letter_code
_entity_poly.pdbx_strand_id
1 'polypeptide(L)'
;MKVNKGKRTQAKLCLNNLWGRFSLRNFGLSQCVVTDDPAMYIKYSNDPSIIIDTVEGLTEDVILISYIKKKEFVEEHDSSNVIISLWTTSAARIHLLHAMQQVVRTPDCKLLYTDTDSLIFSHPIDNCPLQLGPHLGEFTDEYPDFNILEFCSGGAKQYGLKMEKKDEPNSETVYVLKVRGITLNWDAIINQGMRYEAFKEKIFNFVKGDNFPITILYPNFLRPSVKDGSVTTLPLKKNYKPYVGKGVVRPSDFSVLDFGFINL
;
A
#
# COMPACT_ATOMS: atom_id res chain seq x y z
N MET A 1 20.87 24.82 1.91
CA MET A 1 20.39 24.55 3.29
C MET A 1 20.16 23.04 3.41
N LYS A 2 20.81 22.33 4.36
CA LYS A 2 20.65 20.87 4.47
C LYS A 2 19.25 20.55 4.98
N VAL A 3 18.46 19.80 4.20
CA VAL A 3 17.08 19.47 4.55
C VAL A 3 17.05 18.61 5.83
N ASN A 4 16.36 19.08 6.86
CA ASN A 4 16.16 18.31 8.09
C ASN A 4 15.11 17.22 7.83
N LYS A 5 15.56 15.96 7.77
CA LYS A 5 14.70 14.80 7.49
C LYS A 5 13.56 14.65 8.50
N GLY A 6 13.82 14.86 9.80
CA GLY A 6 12.81 14.75 10.85
C GLY A 6 11.70 15.81 10.72
N LYS A 7 12.08 17.08 10.55
CA LYS A 7 11.11 18.18 10.33
C LYS A 7 10.30 17.97 9.06
N ARG A 8 10.94 17.50 7.97
CA ARG A 8 10.25 17.16 6.71
C ARG A 8 9.21 16.07 6.93
N THR A 9 9.55 15.02 7.67
CA THR A 9 8.62 13.93 7.98
C THR A 9 7.42 14.41 8.79
N GLN A 10 7.62 15.24 9.81
CA GLN A 10 6.53 15.80 10.61
C GLN A 10 5.61 16.68 9.75
N ALA A 11 6.17 17.59 8.95
CA ALA A 11 5.38 18.44 8.05
C ALA A 11 4.56 17.61 7.05
N LYS A 12 5.17 16.59 6.45
CA LYS A 12 4.48 15.65 5.54
C LYS A 12 3.35 14.90 6.25
N LEU A 13 3.60 14.43 7.47
CA LEU A 13 2.60 13.73 8.26
C LEU A 13 1.40 14.63 8.60
N CYS A 14 1.65 15.89 8.98
CA CYS A 14 0.57 16.85 9.26
C CYS A 14 -0.33 17.06 8.04
N LEU A 15 0.25 17.28 6.86
CA LEU A 15 -0.52 17.48 5.62
C LEU A 15 -1.32 16.24 5.22
N ASN A 16 -0.71 15.06 5.27
CA ASN A 16 -1.38 13.81 4.93
C ASN A 16 -2.50 13.46 5.93
N ASN A 17 -2.27 13.71 7.22
CA ASN A 17 -3.26 13.48 8.26
C ASN A 17 -4.44 14.45 8.16
N LEU A 18 -4.21 15.70 7.74
CA LEU A 18 -5.30 16.66 7.53
C LEU A 18 -6.30 16.14 6.49
N TRP A 19 -5.82 15.62 5.37
CA TRP A 19 -6.69 14.95 4.39
C TRP A 19 -7.43 13.75 5.00
N GLY A 20 -6.72 12.89 5.74
CA GLY A 20 -7.33 11.75 6.43
C GLY A 20 -8.39 12.15 7.47
N ARG A 21 -8.24 13.31 8.10
CA ARG A 21 -9.22 13.88 9.04
C ARG A 21 -10.53 14.28 8.37
N PHE A 22 -10.47 14.81 7.14
CA PHE A 22 -11.68 15.08 6.36
C PHE A 22 -12.39 13.78 5.92
N SER A 23 -11.66 12.68 5.78
CA SER A 23 -12.17 11.38 5.33
C SER A 23 -12.56 10.43 6.48
N LEU A 24 -12.72 10.92 7.72
CA LEU A 24 -13.02 10.05 8.85
C LEU A 24 -14.34 9.31 8.65
N ARG A 25 -14.31 7.99 8.82
CA ARG A 25 -15.50 7.16 8.87
C ARG A 25 -16.23 7.42 10.18
N ASN A 26 -17.36 8.12 10.12
CA ASN A 26 -18.14 8.47 11.32
C ASN A 26 -19.03 7.34 11.85
N PHE A 27 -19.38 6.34 11.01
CA PHE A 27 -20.36 5.30 11.37
C PHE A 27 -19.80 3.88 11.22
N GLY A 28 -20.33 2.95 12.02
CA GLY A 28 -20.04 1.51 11.87
C GLY A 28 -18.62 1.13 12.27
N LEU A 29 -17.98 1.94 13.11
CA LEU A 29 -16.75 1.60 13.81
C LEU A 29 -17.13 0.93 15.13
N SER A 30 -16.55 -0.23 15.40
CA SER A 30 -16.66 -0.86 16.71
C SER A 30 -15.91 0.00 17.74
N GLN A 31 -16.57 0.26 18.86
CA GLN A 31 -16.05 0.97 20.01
C GLN A 31 -16.00 0.00 21.19
N CYS A 32 -15.00 0.17 22.04
CA CYS A 32 -14.84 -0.67 23.22
C CYS A 32 -14.76 0.20 24.47
N VAL A 33 -15.39 -0.26 25.54
CA VAL A 33 -15.27 0.30 26.88
C VAL A 33 -14.87 -0.81 27.83
N VAL A 34 -13.85 -0.55 28.64
CA VAL A 34 -13.43 -1.42 29.73
C VAL A 34 -13.97 -0.83 31.02
N THR A 35 -14.67 -1.62 31.82
CA THR A 35 -15.30 -1.17 33.06
C THR A 35 -15.38 -2.30 34.07
N ASP A 36 -15.25 -1.97 35.35
CA ASP A 36 -15.55 -2.82 36.51
C ASP A 36 -16.86 -2.42 37.22
N ASP A 37 -17.40 -1.25 36.89
CA ASP A 37 -18.66 -0.74 37.44
C ASP A 37 -19.92 -1.40 36.81
N PRO A 38 -20.76 -2.09 37.62
CA PRO A 38 -22.04 -2.62 37.15
C PRO A 38 -23.01 -1.56 36.64
N ALA A 39 -22.97 -0.32 37.15
CA ALA A 39 -23.87 0.75 36.70
C ALA A 39 -23.53 1.17 35.27
N MET A 40 -22.24 1.20 34.91
CA MET A 40 -21.80 1.40 33.53
C MET A 40 -22.30 0.28 32.62
N TYR A 41 -22.20 -0.99 33.03
CA TYR A 41 -22.76 -2.10 32.25
C TYR A 41 -24.26 -1.89 31.95
N ILE A 42 -25.06 -1.63 32.99
CA ILE A 42 -26.51 -1.37 32.86
C ILE A 42 -26.78 -0.19 31.93
N LYS A 43 -25.97 0.87 32.00
CA LYS A 43 -26.06 2.04 31.13
C LYS A 43 -25.89 1.65 29.66
N TYR A 44 -24.84 0.90 29.31
CA TYR A 44 -24.61 0.47 27.92
C TYR A 44 -25.66 -0.56 27.45
N SER A 45 -26.07 -1.50 28.31
CA SER A 45 -27.09 -2.50 27.96
C SER A 45 -28.45 -1.89 27.66
N ASN A 46 -28.79 -0.78 28.32
CA ASN A 46 -30.07 -0.09 28.14
C ASN A 46 -30.01 1.11 27.19
N ASP A 47 -28.84 1.43 26.62
CA ASP A 47 -28.70 2.58 25.72
C ASP A 47 -29.32 2.26 24.34
N PRO A 48 -30.42 2.92 23.94
CA PRO A 48 -31.08 2.64 22.67
C PRO A 48 -30.26 3.11 21.46
N SER A 49 -29.24 3.94 21.64
CA SER A 49 -28.41 4.50 20.57
C SER A 49 -27.32 3.54 20.09
N ILE A 50 -27.07 2.45 20.82
CA ILE A 50 -26.01 1.49 20.51
C ILE A 50 -26.56 0.09 20.28
N ILE A 51 -25.72 -0.74 19.68
CA ILE A 51 -25.89 -2.19 19.55
C ILE A 51 -24.66 -2.80 20.16
N ILE A 52 -24.83 -3.55 21.25
CA ILE A 52 -23.75 -4.33 21.85
C ILE A 52 -23.44 -5.51 20.93
N ASP A 53 -22.16 -5.64 20.58
CA ASP A 53 -21.63 -6.74 19.78
C ASP A 53 -21.18 -7.88 20.70
N THR A 54 -20.31 -7.57 21.66
CA THR A 54 -19.79 -8.54 22.62
C THR A 54 -19.62 -7.94 24.01
N VAL A 55 -19.78 -8.78 25.03
CA VAL A 55 -19.41 -8.50 26.42
C VAL A 55 -18.49 -9.62 26.87
N GLU A 56 -17.24 -9.29 27.19
CA GLU A 56 -16.21 -10.25 27.55
C GLU A 56 -15.64 -9.92 28.92
N GLY A 57 -15.53 -10.91 29.82
CA GLY A 57 -14.83 -10.75 31.08
C GLY A 57 -13.32 -10.78 30.84
N LEU A 58 -12.62 -9.69 31.17
CA LEU A 58 -11.16 -9.61 31.10
C LEU A 58 -10.52 -10.17 32.39
N THR A 59 -11.15 -9.91 33.54
CA THR A 59 -10.82 -10.47 34.86
C THR A 59 -12.11 -10.78 35.61
N GLU A 60 -12.03 -11.25 36.86
CA GLU A 60 -13.22 -11.53 37.68
C GLU A 60 -14.14 -10.30 37.83
N ASP A 61 -13.55 -9.11 37.98
CA ASP A 61 -14.31 -7.87 38.21
C ASP A 61 -14.34 -6.91 37.00
N VAL A 62 -13.63 -7.19 35.90
CA VAL A 62 -13.49 -6.25 34.77
C VAL A 62 -14.07 -6.85 33.50
N ILE A 63 -14.92 -6.09 32.84
CA ILE A 63 -15.53 -6.46 31.56
C ILE A 63 -15.12 -5.50 30.43
N LEU A 64 -15.06 -6.04 29.21
CA LEU A 64 -14.94 -5.34 27.95
C LEU A 64 -16.31 -5.37 27.26
N ILE A 65 -16.89 -4.20 27.02
CA ILE A 65 -18.12 -4.05 26.23
C ILE A 65 -17.73 -3.51 24.86
N SER A 66 -17.94 -4.31 23.82
CA SER A 66 -17.80 -3.88 22.42
C SER A 66 -19.17 -3.54 21.85
N TYR A 67 -19.31 -2.38 21.24
CA TYR A 67 -20.57 -1.90 20.70
C TYR A 67 -20.37 -1.06 19.44
N ILE A 68 -21.45 -0.91 18.69
CA ILE A 68 -21.52 -0.05 17.51
C ILE A 68 -22.68 0.93 17.71
N LYS A 69 -22.45 2.22 17.47
CA LYS A 69 -23.52 3.22 17.44
C LYS A 69 -24.45 2.97 16.24
N LYS A 70 -25.76 2.95 16.49
CA LYS A 70 -26.78 2.89 15.44
C LYS A 70 -26.67 4.11 14.55
N LYS A 71 -26.83 3.91 13.24
CA LYS A 71 -26.60 4.95 12.22
C LYS A 71 -27.42 6.23 12.47
N GLU A 72 -28.63 6.10 12.99
CA GLU A 72 -29.55 7.21 13.32
C GLU A 72 -29.00 8.13 14.43
N PHE A 73 -28.12 7.61 15.28
CA PHE A 73 -27.55 8.30 16.44
C PHE A 73 -26.07 8.64 16.24
N VAL A 74 -25.55 8.49 15.01
CA VAL A 74 -24.16 8.83 14.69
C VAL A 74 -24.08 10.32 14.42
N GLU A 75 -23.34 11.01 15.28
CA GLU A 75 -22.87 12.37 15.04
C GLU A 75 -21.60 12.33 14.20
N GLU A 76 -21.56 13.15 13.15
CA GLU A 76 -20.34 13.29 12.36
C GLU A 76 -19.29 14.04 13.17
N HIS A 77 -18.03 13.63 13.05
CA HIS A 77 -16.93 14.35 13.69
C HIS A 77 -16.84 15.77 13.09
N ASP A 78 -16.65 16.80 13.91
CA ASP A 78 -16.66 18.22 13.49
C ASP A 78 -15.68 18.55 12.35
N SER A 79 -14.55 17.82 12.31
CA SER A 79 -13.56 17.97 11.24
C SER A 79 -13.80 17.10 10.01
N SER A 80 -14.83 16.25 10.00
CA SER A 80 -15.12 15.35 8.87
C SER A 80 -15.76 16.15 7.75
N ASN A 81 -15.25 15.97 6.53
CA ASN A 81 -15.79 16.59 5.33
C ASN A 81 -15.51 15.69 4.12
N VAL A 82 -16.49 14.84 3.82
CA VAL A 82 -16.38 13.89 2.71
C VAL A 82 -16.26 14.59 1.35
N ILE A 83 -16.82 15.79 1.18
CA ILE A 83 -16.79 16.53 -0.09
C ILE A 83 -15.37 16.96 -0.43
N ILE A 84 -14.64 17.54 0.53
CA ILE A 84 -13.21 17.89 0.35
C ILE A 84 -12.40 16.64 -0.01
N SER A 85 -12.68 15.52 0.65
CA SER A 85 -12.00 14.25 0.43
C SER A 85 -12.24 13.69 -0.98
N LEU A 86 -13.49 13.72 -1.44
CA LEU A 86 -13.89 13.31 -2.79
C LEU A 86 -13.23 14.20 -3.84
N TRP A 87 -13.25 15.52 -3.65
CA TRP A 87 -12.64 16.46 -4.59
C TRP A 87 -11.12 16.25 -4.68
N THR A 88 -10.45 16.18 -3.53
CA THR A 88 -8.99 16.01 -3.47
C THR A 88 -8.54 14.72 -4.15
N THR A 89 -9.21 13.60 -3.87
CA THR A 89 -8.87 12.31 -4.50
C THR A 89 -9.21 12.26 -5.98
N SER A 90 -10.30 12.90 -6.41
CA SER A 90 -10.68 13.00 -7.81
C SER A 90 -9.67 13.84 -8.59
N ALA A 91 -9.31 15.01 -8.07
CA ALA A 91 -8.30 15.89 -8.66
C ALA A 91 -6.93 15.18 -8.78
N ALA A 92 -6.48 14.49 -7.73
CA ALA A 92 -5.23 13.72 -7.76
C ALA A 92 -5.25 12.61 -8.83
N ARG A 93 -6.36 11.88 -8.98
CA ARG A 93 -6.53 10.86 -10.02
C ARG A 93 -6.50 11.45 -11.43
N ILE A 94 -7.16 12.59 -11.64
CA ILE A 94 -7.16 13.29 -12.93
C ILE A 94 -5.74 13.79 -13.26
N HIS A 95 -5.03 14.35 -12.27
CA HIS A 95 -3.63 14.78 -12.45
C HIS A 95 -2.72 13.62 -12.87
N LEU A 96 -2.82 12.48 -12.18
CA LEU A 96 -2.09 11.26 -12.55
C LEU A 96 -2.48 10.77 -13.95
N LEU A 97 -3.77 10.78 -14.28
CA LEU A 97 -4.26 10.37 -15.59
C LEU A 97 -3.72 11.25 -16.72
N HIS A 98 -3.65 12.57 -16.54
CA HIS A 98 -3.04 13.47 -17.52
C HIS A 98 -1.56 13.13 -17.77
N ALA A 99 -0.80 12.87 -16.70
CA ALA A 99 0.60 12.45 -16.83
C ALA A 99 0.73 11.10 -17.56
N MET A 100 -0.14 10.13 -17.26
CA MET A 100 -0.19 8.85 -17.97
C MET A 100 -0.47 9.04 -19.47
N GLN A 101 -1.44 9.89 -19.81
CA GLN A 101 -1.80 10.18 -21.20
C GLN A 101 -0.66 10.88 -21.94
N GLN A 102 0.06 11.79 -21.28
CA GLN A 102 1.22 12.47 -21.85
C GLN A 102 2.34 11.49 -22.17
N VAL A 103 2.66 10.56 -21.25
CA VAL A 103 3.63 9.48 -21.49
C VAL A 103 3.20 8.60 -22.67
N VAL A 104 1.95 8.12 -22.67
CA VAL A 104 1.46 7.18 -23.70
C VAL A 104 1.37 7.84 -25.09
N ARG A 105 1.07 9.14 -25.16
CA ARG A 105 0.97 9.88 -26.43
C ARG A 105 2.32 10.32 -27.00
N THR A 106 3.37 10.33 -26.18
CA THR A 106 4.71 10.72 -26.64
C THR A 106 5.36 9.56 -27.39
N PRO A 107 5.88 9.79 -28.61
CA PRO A 107 6.58 8.74 -29.37
C PRO A 107 7.71 8.09 -28.57
N ASP A 108 7.89 6.79 -28.77
CA ASP A 108 8.95 5.98 -28.16
C ASP A 108 8.94 5.94 -26.62
N CYS A 109 7.87 6.42 -25.98
CA CYS A 109 7.64 6.29 -24.55
C CYS A 109 6.73 5.10 -24.25
N LYS A 110 6.97 4.42 -23.11
CA LYS A 110 6.11 3.33 -22.64
C LYS A 110 5.81 3.48 -21.16
N LEU A 111 4.54 3.53 -20.81
CA LEU A 111 4.09 3.51 -19.42
C LEU A 111 4.20 2.08 -18.86
N LEU A 112 4.93 1.91 -17.76
CA LEU A 112 5.22 0.60 -17.16
C LEU A 112 4.41 0.33 -15.89
N TYR A 113 4.21 1.34 -15.05
CA TYR A 113 3.50 1.20 -13.77
C TYR A 113 2.95 2.54 -13.27
N THR A 114 1.89 2.47 -12.46
CA THR A 114 1.35 3.63 -11.73
C THR A 114 0.85 3.24 -10.34
N ASP A 115 1.05 4.10 -9.36
CA ASP A 115 0.43 3.97 -8.03
C ASP A 115 0.25 5.33 -7.37
N THR A 116 -1.01 5.70 -7.12
CA THR A 116 -1.47 6.88 -6.36
C THR A 116 -0.99 8.24 -6.86
N ASP A 117 0.31 8.50 -6.78
CA ASP A 117 1.01 9.75 -7.10
C ASP A 117 2.36 9.50 -7.84
N SER A 118 2.61 8.27 -8.29
CA SER A 118 3.85 7.86 -8.95
C SER A 118 3.58 7.16 -10.29
N LEU A 119 4.52 7.31 -11.23
CA LEU A 119 4.57 6.58 -12.49
C LEU A 119 5.97 6.02 -12.70
N ILE A 120 6.06 4.85 -13.34
CA ILE A 120 7.30 4.30 -13.88
C ILE A 120 7.08 4.17 -15.38
N PHE A 121 7.98 4.73 -16.18
CA PHE A 121 7.89 4.72 -17.63
C PHE A 121 9.29 4.72 -18.24
N SER A 122 9.40 4.24 -19.48
CA SER A 122 10.61 4.37 -20.29
C SER A 122 10.44 5.50 -21.30
N HIS A 123 11.51 6.25 -21.55
CA HIS A 123 11.55 7.31 -22.56
C HIS A 123 12.96 7.38 -23.19
N PRO A 124 13.12 7.95 -24.40
CA PRO A 124 14.43 8.26 -24.96
C PRO A 124 15.20 9.26 -24.08
N ILE A 125 16.53 9.15 -24.01
CA ILE A 125 17.39 9.90 -23.06
C ILE A 125 17.05 11.40 -23.01
N ASP A 126 16.89 12.03 -24.17
CA ASP A 126 16.68 13.47 -24.28
C ASP A 126 15.21 13.88 -24.48
N ASN A 127 14.27 12.93 -24.33
CA ASN A 127 12.86 13.15 -24.61
C ASN A 127 11.97 12.68 -23.45
N CYS A 128 12.23 13.19 -22.24
CA CYS A 128 11.35 12.97 -21.11
C CYS A 128 10.01 13.69 -21.36
N PRO A 129 8.87 12.97 -21.42
CA PRO A 129 7.59 13.58 -21.71
C PRO A 129 7.06 14.46 -20.57
N LEU A 130 7.52 14.29 -19.33
CA LEU A 130 6.98 15.00 -18.16
C LEU A 130 7.89 16.15 -17.73
N GLN A 131 7.27 17.28 -17.35
CA GLN A 131 7.99 18.37 -16.72
C GLN A 131 8.31 18.00 -15.27
N LEU A 132 9.61 17.96 -14.94
CA LEU A 132 10.09 17.71 -13.60
C LEU A 132 10.39 19.02 -12.87
N GLY A 133 10.17 19.03 -11.56
CA GLY A 133 10.52 20.19 -10.75
C GLY A 133 10.33 19.98 -9.24
N PRO A 134 10.91 20.86 -8.41
CA PRO A 134 10.91 20.72 -6.96
C PRO A 134 9.66 21.29 -6.26
N HIS A 135 8.73 21.91 -6.99
CA HIS A 135 7.59 22.61 -6.41
C HIS A 135 6.39 21.69 -6.15
N LEU A 136 5.43 22.20 -5.38
CA LEU A 136 4.22 21.45 -5.04
C LEU A 136 3.41 21.11 -6.30
N GLY A 137 3.12 19.82 -6.49
CA GLY A 137 2.34 19.31 -7.61
C GLY A 137 3.17 18.94 -8.84
N GLU A 138 4.45 19.30 -8.87
CA GLU A 138 5.39 18.88 -9.91
C GLU A 138 5.86 17.43 -9.66
N PHE A 139 6.17 16.72 -10.74
CA PHE A 139 6.79 15.41 -10.65
C PHE A 139 8.28 15.57 -10.32
N THR A 140 8.77 14.73 -9.42
CA THR A 140 10.20 14.66 -9.08
C THR A 140 10.76 13.31 -9.52
N ASP A 141 11.98 13.31 -10.05
CA ASP A 141 12.72 12.06 -10.23
C ASP A 141 13.03 11.46 -8.84
N GLU A 142 12.53 10.25 -8.58
CA GLU A 142 12.73 9.54 -7.30
C GLU A 142 14.14 8.95 -7.19
N TYR A 143 14.78 8.65 -8.33
CA TYR A 143 16.08 8.01 -8.42
C TYR A 143 17.05 8.82 -9.30
N PRO A 144 17.30 10.11 -9.00
CA PRO A 144 18.06 11.01 -9.88
C PRO A 144 19.50 10.55 -10.12
N ASP A 145 20.10 9.87 -9.13
CA ASP A 145 21.49 9.40 -9.17
C ASP A 145 21.64 8.02 -9.84
N PHE A 146 20.55 7.40 -10.29
CA PHE A 146 20.54 6.03 -10.79
C PHE A 146 19.93 5.92 -12.18
N ASN A 147 20.44 4.98 -12.98
CA ASN A 147 19.78 4.51 -14.19
C ASN A 147 19.02 3.22 -13.87
N ILE A 148 17.75 3.14 -14.26
CA ILE A 148 16.96 1.90 -14.16
C ILE A 148 17.29 1.04 -15.38
N LEU A 149 18.00 -0.06 -15.16
CA LEU A 149 18.40 -1.02 -16.20
C LEU A 149 17.28 -2.00 -16.51
N GLU A 150 16.58 -2.46 -15.47
CA GLU A 150 15.47 -3.40 -15.62
C GLU A 150 14.33 -3.05 -14.67
N PHE A 151 13.12 -3.18 -15.20
CA PHE A 151 11.87 -3.09 -14.45
C PHE A 151 11.11 -4.40 -14.56
N CYS A 152 10.57 -4.89 -13.44
CA CYS A 152 9.74 -6.08 -13.41
C CYS A 152 8.54 -5.86 -12.48
N SER A 153 7.33 -6.25 -12.89
CA SER A 153 6.13 -6.13 -12.05
C SER A 153 5.37 -7.44 -11.96
N GLY A 154 5.00 -7.80 -10.73
CA GLY A 154 4.10 -8.92 -10.43
C GLY A 154 2.64 -8.50 -10.34
N GLY A 155 2.31 -7.25 -10.71
CA GLY A 155 0.99 -6.64 -10.61
C GLY A 155 0.92 -5.45 -9.66
N ALA A 156 -0.28 -5.14 -9.20
CA ALA A 156 -0.53 -3.96 -8.37
C ALA A 156 0.26 -4.04 -7.05
N LYS A 157 1.04 -2.99 -6.77
CA LYS A 157 1.86 -2.81 -5.55
C LYS A 157 2.93 -3.88 -5.37
N GLN A 158 3.41 -4.43 -6.49
CA GLN A 158 4.39 -5.50 -6.58
C GLN A 158 5.34 -5.22 -7.75
N TYR A 159 6.53 -4.68 -7.49
CA TYR A 159 7.52 -4.41 -8.52
C TYR A 159 8.96 -4.50 -8.00
N GLY A 160 9.89 -4.72 -8.92
CA GLY A 160 11.32 -4.71 -8.71
C GLY A 160 12.02 -3.81 -9.72
N LEU A 161 13.07 -3.13 -9.27
CA LEU A 161 13.98 -2.33 -10.09
C LEU A 161 15.39 -2.87 -9.94
N LYS A 162 16.10 -2.99 -11.07
CA LYS A 162 17.54 -3.17 -11.14
C LYS A 162 18.16 -1.88 -11.62
N MET A 163 19.09 -1.33 -10.86
CA MET A 163 19.61 0.01 -11.09
C MET A 163 21.13 0.05 -10.98
N GLU A 164 21.75 0.99 -11.69
CA GLU A 164 23.17 1.32 -11.57
C GLU A 164 23.32 2.80 -11.24
N LYS A 165 24.43 3.19 -10.60
CA LYS A 165 24.70 4.61 -10.35
C LYS A 165 25.16 5.29 -11.64
N LYS A 166 24.69 6.50 -11.88
CA LYS A 166 25.10 7.31 -13.04
C LYS A 166 26.57 7.70 -12.98
N ASP A 167 27.07 8.02 -11.79
CA ASP A 167 28.44 8.51 -11.59
C ASP A 167 29.52 7.42 -11.72
N GLU A 168 29.13 6.14 -11.59
CA GLU A 168 30.03 5.00 -11.66
C GLU A 168 29.42 3.91 -12.56
N PRO A 169 29.44 4.09 -13.89
CA PRO A 169 28.99 3.05 -14.82
C PRO A 169 29.84 1.79 -14.61
N ASN A 170 29.20 0.63 -14.41
CA ASN A 170 29.78 -0.66 -13.95
C ASN A 170 29.98 -0.82 -12.43
N SER A 171 29.43 0.05 -11.58
CA SER A 171 29.35 -0.21 -10.13
C SER A 171 28.47 -1.42 -9.81
N GLU A 172 28.55 -1.92 -8.58
CA GLU A 172 27.62 -2.93 -8.06
C GLU A 172 26.16 -2.52 -8.31
N THR A 173 25.38 -3.43 -8.90
CA THR A 173 23.96 -3.20 -9.20
C THR A 173 23.14 -3.08 -7.92
N VAL A 174 22.31 -2.05 -7.85
CA VAL A 174 21.39 -1.81 -6.74
C VAL A 174 20.00 -2.33 -7.10
N TYR A 175 19.40 -3.10 -6.18
CA TYR A 175 18.07 -3.66 -6.35
C TYR A 175 17.06 -2.98 -5.42
N VAL A 176 15.91 -2.59 -5.96
CA VAL A 176 14.75 -2.18 -5.16
C VAL A 176 13.65 -3.20 -5.40
N LEU A 177 13.04 -3.66 -4.31
CA LEU A 177 11.90 -4.56 -4.35
C LEU A 177 10.78 -3.97 -3.50
N LYS A 178 9.57 -3.93 -4.05
CA LYS A 178 8.36 -3.47 -3.36
C LYS A 178 7.31 -4.56 -3.50
N VAL A 179 6.95 -5.18 -2.37
CA VAL A 179 5.92 -6.24 -2.33
C VAL A 179 4.97 -5.94 -1.19
N ARG A 180 3.77 -5.45 -1.52
CA ARG A 180 2.77 -5.12 -0.49
C ARG A 180 2.41 -6.35 0.34
N GLY A 181 2.42 -6.17 1.66
CA GLY A 181 2.03 -7.21 2.60
C GLY A 181 3.17 -8.13 3.03
N ILE A 182 4.36 -8.02 2.44
CA ILE A 182 5.57 -8.74 2.87
C ILE A 182 6.59 -7.73 3.38
N THR A 183 7.09 -7.95 4.60
CA THR A 183 8.13 -7.12 5.19
C THR A 183 9.47 -7.63 4.67
N LEU A 184 10.15 -6.81 3.86
CA LEU A 184 11.45 -7.14 3.28
C LEU A 184 12.57 -6.86 4.29
N ASN A 185 12.65 -7.70 5.33
CA ASN A 185 13.78 -7.69 6.27
C ASN A 185 14.95 -8.53 5.74
N TRP A 186 16.09 -8.46 6.42
CA TRP A 186 17.30 -9.18 6.03
C TRP A 186 17.05 -10.69 5.88
N ASP A 187 16.32 -11.29 6.81
CA ASP A 187 16.02 -12.72 6.80
C ASP A 187 15.15 -13.13 5.58
N ALA A 188 14.09 -12.38 5.30
CA ALA A 188 13.21 -12.62 4.14
C ALA A 188 13.99 -12.53 2.81
N ILE A 189 14.90 -11.56 2.70
CA ILE A 189 15.68 -11.34 1.47
C ILE A 189 16.79 -12.40 1.34
N ILE A 190 17.59 -12.59 2.39
CA ILE A 190 18.83 -13.37 2.32
C ILE A 190 18.57 -14.86 2.51
N ASN A 191 17.85 -15.25 3.58
CA ASN A 191 17.67 -16.65 3.94
C ASN A 191 16.45 -17.29 3.27
N GLN A 192 15.40 -16.50 3.02
CA GLN A 192 14.13 -17.01 2.50
C GLN A 192 13.92 -16.73 1.00
N GLY A 193 14.90 -16.11 0.35
CA GLY A 193 14.95 -16.00 -1.11
C GLY A 193 14.04 -14.93 -1.72
N MET A 194 13.54 -13.95 -0.96
CA MET A 194 12.78 -12.81 -1.50
C MET A 194 13.70 -11.75 -2.13
N ARG A 195 14.51 -12.16 -3.11
CA ARG A 195 15.45 -11.29 -3.87
C ARG A 195 14.85 -10.89 -5.21
N TYR A 196 15.43 -9.89 -5.85
CA TYR A 196 14.99 -9.43 -7.18
C TYR A 196 14.97 -10.56 -8.21
N GLU A 197 16.03 -11.37 -8.30
CA GLU A 197 16.10 -12.46 -9.28
C GLU A 197 15.03 -13.54 -9.06
N ALA A 198 14.82 -13.95 -7.80
CA ALA A 198 13.76 -14.89 -7.46
C ALA A 198 12.37 -14.31 -7.74
N PHE A 199 12.15 -13.02 -7.42
CA PHE A 199 10.91 -12.32 -7.75
C PHE A 199 10.64 -12.31 -9.26
N LYS A 200 11.65 -11.97 -10.05
CA LYS A 200 11.62 -11.94 -11.51
C LYS A 200 11.32 -13.33 -12.07
N GLU A 201 12.04 -14.36 -11.61
CA GLU A 201 11.81 -15.75 -12.01
C GLU A 201 10.36 -16.18 -11.76
N LYS A 202 9.78 -15.80 -10.61
CA LYS A 202 8.37 -16.10 -10.31
C LYS A 202 7.39 -15.44 -11.25
N ILE A 203 7.69 -14.24 -11.74
CA ILE A 203 6.87 -13.55 -12.73
C ILE A 203 6.95 -14.29 -14.08
N PHE A 204 8.15 -14.69 -14.51
CA PHE A 204 8.29 -15.52 -15.71
C PHE A 204 7.53 -16.85 -15.61
N ASN A 205 7.63 -17.53 -14.48
CA ASN A 205 6.94 -18.79 -14.25
C ASN A 205 5.41 -18.59 -14.24
N PHE A 206 4.92 -17.52 -13.61
CA PHE A 206 3.49 -17.18 -13.61
C PHE A 206 2.93 -17.04 -15.03
N VAL A 207 3.68 -16.41 -15.92
CA VAL A 207 3.27 -16.23 -17.34
C VAL A 207 3.29 -17.55 -18.12
N LYS A 208 4.14 -18.50 -17.73
CA LYS A 208 4.17 -19.86 -18.30
C LYS A 208 3.07 -20.78 -17.75
N GLY A 209 2.27 -20.31 -16.79
CA GLY A 209 1.24 -21.10 -16.12
C GLY A 209 1.70 -21.80 -14.83
N ASP A 210 2.97 -21.63 -14.44
CA ASP A 210 3.55 -22.20 -13.23
C ASP A 210 3.43 -21.23 -12.05
N ASN A 211 2.67 -21.60 -11.01
CA ASN A 211 2.36 -20.69 -9.91
C ASN A 211 2.82 -21.20 -8.52
N PHE A 212 4.11 -21.52 -8.43
CA PHE A 212 4.73 -21.93 -7.16
C PHE A 212 5.08 -20.72 -6.29
N PRO A 213 4.46 -20.56 -5.11
CA PRO A 213 4.68 -19.39 -4.26
C PRO A 213 6.10 -19.34 -3.66
N ILE A 214 6.59 -18.12 -3.40
CA ILE A 214 7.67 -17.94 -2.41
C ILE A 214 7.02 -17.89 -1.03
N THR A 215 7.42 -18.78 -0.14
CA THR A 215 6.93 -18.81 1.23
C THR A 215 7.87 -18.04 2.13
N ILE A 216 7.36 -17.02 2.82
CA ILE A 216 8.07 -16.27 3.86
C ILE A 216 7.49 -16.61 5.23
N LEU A 217 8.34 -17.11 6.11
CA LEU A 217 8.06 -17.41 7.51
C LEU A 217 8.63 -16.31 8.40
N TYR A 218 7.77 -15.65 9.16
CA TYR A 218 8.16 -14.77 10.25
C TYR A 218 8.04 -15.57 11.55
N PRO A 219 9.14 -16.07 12.15
CA PRO A 219 9.07 -17.00 13.28
C PRO A 219 8.45 -16.35 14.51
N ASN A 220 8.74 -15.07 14.73
CA ASN A 220 8.34 -14.33 15.93
C ASN A 220 7.35 -13.22 15.58
N PHE A 221 6.13 -13.58 15.15
CA PHE A 221 5.10 -12.59 14.86
C PHE A 221 4.17 -12.41 16.07
N LEU A 222 4.03 -11.17 16.52
CA LEU A 222 3.15 -10.83 17.63
C LEU A 222 1.68 -10.91 17.17
N ARG A 223 0.89 -11.70 17.88
CA ARG A 223 -0.56 -11.80 17.70
C ARG A 223 -1.25 -11.36 18.99
N PRO A 224 -1.81 -10.14 19.02
CA PRO A 224 -2.67 -9.74 20.11
C PRO A 224 -4.01 -10.50 20.02
N SER A 225 -4.47 -11.04 21.13
CA SER A 225 -5.83 -11.53 21.33
C SER A 225 -6.55 -10.58 22.26
N VAL A 226 -7.54 -9.85 21.73
CA VAL A 226 -8.38 -8.96 22.55
C VAL A 226 -9.21 -9.80 23.52
N LYS A 227 -9.74 -10.93 23.04
CA LYS A 227 -10.54 -11.88 23.82
C LYS A 227 -9.79 -12.42 25.04
N ASP A 228 -8.51 -12.74 24.88
CA ASP A 228 -7.71 -13.34 25.94
C ASP A 228 -6.85 -12.30 26.68
N GLY A 229 -7.00 -11.00 26.37
CA GLY A 229 -6.20 -9.91 26.95
C GLY A 229 -4.68 -10.10 26.83
N SER A 230 -4.22 -10.91 25.88
CA SER A 230 -2.84 -11.41 25.84
C SER A 230 -2.17 -11.17 24.50
N VAL A 231 -0.85 -11.11 24.52
CA VAL A 231 -0.02 -11.04 23.30
C VAL A 231 0.80 -12.31 23.22
N THR A 232 0.51 -13.12 22.21
CA THR A 232 1.27 -14.35 21.95
C THR A 232 2.21 -14.14 20.77
N THR A 233 3.36 -14.82 20.82
CA THR A 233 4.27 -14.87 19.68
C THR A 233 4.02 -16.17 18.93
N LEU A 234 3.58 -16.09 17.68
CA LEU A 234 3.30 -17.25 16.85
C LEU A 234 3.94 -17.06 15.46
N PRO A 235 4.44 -18.13 14.82
CA PRO A 235 4.95 -18.03 13.47
C PRO A 235 3.86 -17.55 12.50
N LEU A 236 4.20 -16.57 11.66
CA LEU A 236 3.35 -16.09 10.56
C LEU A 236 3.94 -16.53 9.23
N LYS A 237 3.17 -17.30 8.46
CA LYS A 237 3.52 -17.68 7.10
C LYS A 237 2.80 -16.77 6.10
N LYS A 238 3.54 -16.21 5.14
CA LYS A 238 3.01 -15.45 4.01
C LYS A 238 3.49 -16.07 2.71
N ASN A 239 2.59 -16.22 1.75
CA ASN A 239 2.92 -16.75 0.43
C ASN A 239 2.87 -15.60 -0.58
N TYR A 240 4.00 -15.34 -1.24
CA TYR A 240 4.06 -14.45 -2.39
C TYR A 240 3.70 -15.21 -3.65
N LYS A 241 2.77 -14.65 -4.44
CA LYS A 241 2.44 -15.05 -5.80
C LYS A 241 2.20 -13.80 -6.65
N PRO A 242 2.77 -13.70 -7.86
CA PRO A 242 2.36 -12.67 -8.80
C PRO A 242 0.86 -12.75 -9.06
N TYR A 243 0.22 -11.59 -9.22
CA TYR A 243 -1.20 -11.49 -9.52
C TYR A 243 -1.51 -10.27 -10.38
N VAL A 244 -1.97 -10.54 -11.60
CA VAL A 244 -2.44 -9.52 -12.54
C VAL A 244 -3.96 -9.66 -12.67
N GLY A 245 -4.69 -8.80 -11.97
CA GLY A 245 -6.17 -8.82 -11.95
C GLY A 245 -6.84 -7.90 -12.96
N LYS A 246 -6.08 -7.25 -13.85
CA LYS A 246 -6.57 -6.21 -14.76
C LYS A 246 -6.46 -6.57 -16.24
N GLY A 247 -6.22 -7.84 -16.56
CA GLY A 247 -6.07 -8.29 -17.93
C GLY A 247 -5.44 -9.67 -18.04
N VAL A 248 -5.16 -10.07 -19.27
CA VAL A 248 -4.44 -11.32 -19.60
C VAL A 248 -3.01 -10.96 -19.98
N VAL A 249 -2.03 -11.64 -19.38
CA VAL A 249 -0.61 -11.44 -19.72
C VAL A 249 -0.28 -12.26 -20.95
N ARG A 250 0.25 -11.62 -21.99
CA ARG A 250 0.71 -12.29 -23.21
C ARG A 250 2.08 -12.95 -22.97
N PRO A 251 2.26 -14.26 -23.22
CA PRO A 251 3.53 -14.94 -22.99
C PRO A 251 4.70 -14.51 -23.87
N SER A 252 4.43 -13.95 -25.05
CA SER A 252 5.48 -13.60 -26.02
C SER A 252 6.27 -12.33 -25.65
N ASP A 253 5.60 -11.33 -25.07
CA ASP A 253 6.14 -9.98 -24.86
C ASP A 253 5.86 -9.42 -23.46
N PHE A 254 5.19 -10.19 -22.59
CA PHE A 254 4.81 -9.79 -21.23
C PHE A 254 3.87 -8.58 -21.16
N SER A 255 3.23 -8.21 -22.28
CA SER A 255 2.20 -7.17 -22.30
C SER A 255 0.93 -7.65 -21.60
N VAL A 256 0.22 -6.71 -20.96
CA VAL A 256 -1.09 -6.97 -20.34
C VAL A 256 -2.16 -6.49 -21.31
N LEU A 257 -2.97 -7.42 -21.82
CA LEU A 257 -4.12 -7.14 -22.67
C LEU A 257 -5.38 -7.01 -21.83
N ASP A 258 -6.31 -6.16 -22.23
CA ASP A 258 -7.62 -6.08 -21.59
C ASP A 258 -8.37 -7.42 -21.69
N PHE A 259 -9.33 -7.63 -20.81
CA PHE A 259 -10.20 -8.80 -20.92
C PHE A 259 -11.01 -8.73 -22.22
N GLY A 260 -11.08 -9.85 -22.95
CA GLY A 260 -11.85 -9.96 -24.19
C GLY A 260 -11.03 -10.00 -25.48
N PHE A 261 -9.70 -9.84 -25.43
CA PHE A 261 -8.84 -10.18 -26.57
C PHE A 261 -8.78 -11.71 -26.76
N ILE A 262 -9.21 -12.21 -27.94
CA ILE A 262 -9.42 -13.65 -28.22
C ILE A 262 -8.19 -14.35 -28.82
N ASN A 263 -7.14 -13.62 -29.21
CA ASN A 263 -5.97 -14.23 -29.86
C ASN A 263 -4.71 -14.11 -29.00
N LEU A 264 -4.23 -15.27 -28.53
CA LEU A 264 -2.87 -15.50 -28.01
C LEU A 264 -2.02 -16.13 -29.10
#